data_AF-A0A9X2FWE1-F1
#
_entry.id   AF-A0A9X2FWE1-F1
#
_cell.length_a   1.000
_cell.length_b   1.000
_cell.length_c   1.000
_cell.angle_alpha   90.00
_cell.angle_beta   90.00
_cell.angle_gamma   90.00
#
_symmetry.space_group_name_H-M   'P 1'
#
loop_
_entity.id
_entity.type
_entity.pdbx_description
1 polymer ?
#
loop_
_entity_poly.entity_id
_entity_poly.type
_entity_poly.pdbx_seq_one_letter_code
_entity_poly.pdbx_strand_id
1 'polypeptide(L)'
;MTDYLLLLIGTVLVNNFVLVKFLGLCPFMGVSGKLDTAIGMSAATTFVLTLASVCSYLVNQYLLEPLDLMSLQTLSFILVIAVVVQFTEMVVHKTSPTLYRLLGIFLPLITTNCAVLGVALLNVNEQHNFVQSIVYGLGAAIGFSLVLILFSALRERLAAADVPVAFKGSAIAMITAGLMSLAFMGFSGLVSG
;
A
#
# COMPACT_ATOMS: atom_id res chain seq x y z
N MET A 1 13.27 16.47 15.00
CA MET A 1 13.50 16.18 13.55
C MET A 1 13.97 14.75 13.33
N THR A 2 14.87 14.26 14.19
CA THR A 2 15.27 12.85 14.27
C THR A 2 14.09 11.89 14.47
N ASP A 3 13.08 12.24 15.29
CA ASP A 3 11.89 11.41 15.48
C ASP A 3 11.05 11.22 14.22
N TYR A 4 10.90 12.24 13.37
CA TYR A 4 10.15 12.11 12.11
C TYR A 4 10.87 11.23 11.11
N LEU A 5 12.21 11.27 11.10
CA LEU A 5 13.05 10.48 10.21
C LEU A 5 13.12 9.01 10.68
N LEU A 6 13.16 8.78 12.00
CA LEU A 6 13.00 7.46 12.62
C LEU A 6 11.60 6.88 12.43
N LEU A 7 10.54 7.71 12.49
CA LEU A 7 9.17 7.28 12.22
C LEU A 7 8.98 6.95 10.74
N LEU A 8 9.59 7.72 9.83
CA LEU A 8 9.57 7.44 8.39
C LEU A 8 10.36 6.17 8.05
N ILE A 9 11.57 6.01 8.59
CA ILE A 9 12.38 4.79 8.41
C ILE A 9 11.69 3.58 9.07
N GLY A 10 11.11 3.75 10.26
CA GLY A 10 10.41 2.71 10.99
C GLY A 10 9.13 2.26 10.29
N THR A 11 8.35 3.18 9.71
CA THR A 11 7.14 2.83 8.94
C THR A 11 7.45 2.25 7.56
N VAL A 12 8.51 2.70 6.90
CA VAL A 12 8.93 2.20 5.58
C VAL A 12 9.62 0.83 5.67
N LEU A 13 10.53 0.64 6.64
CA LEU A 13 11.36 -0.58 6.75
C LEU A 13 10.93 -1.56 7.85
N VAL A 14 10.51 -1.09 9.04
CA VAL A 14 10.32 -1.98 10.22
C VAL A 14 8.87 -2.42 10.42
N ASN A 15 7.90 -1.54 10.20
CA ASN A 15 6.46 -1.80 10.26
C ASN A 15 5.85 -1.95 8.85
N ASN A 16 6.60 -2.54 7.92
CA ASN A 16 6.14 -2.69 6.55
C ASN A 16 4.88 -3.59 6.50
N PHE A 17 3.73 -2.96 6.22
CA PHE A 17 2.41 -3.60 6.22
C PHE A 17 2.31 -4.80 5.27
N VAL A 18 3.10 -4.79 4.20
CA VAL A 18 3.06 -5.83 3.16
C VAL A 18 3.78 -7.09 3.60
N LEU A 19 4.91 -6.94 4.28
CA LEU A 19 5.81 -8.07 4.61
C LEU A 19 5.65 -8.57 6.05
N VAL A 20 5.27 -7.69 6.98
CA VAL A 20 5.12 -8.02 8.42
C VAL A 20 3.66 -8.23 8.79
N LYS A 21 2.74 -7.44 8.22
CA LYS A 21 1.29 -7.58 8.48
C LYS A 21 0.52 -8.34 7.38
N PHE A 22 1.18 -8.70 6.27
CA PHE A 22 0.58 -9.41 5.11
C PHE A 22 -0.61 -8.69 4.44
N LEU A 23 -0.62 -7.35 4.43
CA LEU A 23 -1.65 -6.56 3.77
C LEU A 23 -1.26 -6.22 2.32
N GLY A 24 -2.25 -6.19 1.41
CA GLY A 24 -2.04 -5.73 0.03
C GLY A 24 -1.52 -6.78 -0.95
N LEU A 25 -1.69 -8.08 -0.62
CA LEU A 25 -1.30 -9.19 -1.48
C LEU A 25 -2.06 -9.25 -2.82
N CYS A 26 -3.30 -8.74 -2.87
CA CYS A 26 -4.16 -8.78 -4.05
C CYS A 26 -3.55 -8.04 -5.27
N PRO A 27 -3.23 -6.73 -5.19
CA PRO A 27 -2.55 -6.04 -6.29
C PRO A 27 -1.10 -6.51 -6.47
N PHE A 28 -0.46 -6.95 -5.38
CA PHE A 28 0.90 -7.47 -5.40
C PHE A 28 1.03 -8.71 -6.29
N MET A 29 0.08 -9.65 -6.25
CA MET A 29 0.08 -10.81 -7.14
C MET A 29 -0.47 -10.50 -8.54
N GLY A 30 -1.43 -9.59 -8.65
CA GLY A 30 -2.11 -9.26 -9.89
C GLY A 30 -1.29 -8.42 -10.87
N VAL A 31 -0.44 -7.49 -10.40
CA VAL A 31 0.20 -6.47 -11.26
C VAL A 31 1.72 -6.54 -11.29
N SER A 32 2.33 -7.51 -10.59
CA SER A 32 3.79 -7.70 -10.55
C SER A 32 4.38 -8.42 -11.77
N GLY A 33 3.59 -8.72 -12.79
CA GLY A 33 4.06 -9.43 -13.99
C GLY A 33 4.99 -8.61 -14.89
N LYS A 34 4.92 -7.28 -14.83
CA LYS A 34 5.78 -6.35 -15.59
C LYS A 34 6.16 -5.17 -14.72
N LEU A 35 7.41 -4.73 -14.83
CA LEU A 35 7.90 -3.56 -14.09
C LEU A 35 7.12 -2.28 -14.39
N ASP A 36 6.81 -2.02 -15.67
CA ASP A 36 6.11 -0.79 -16.08
C ASP A 36 4.72 -0.68 -15.43
N THR A 37 3.98 -1.79 -15.35
CA THR A 37 2.65 -1.82 -14.72
C THR A 37 2.75 -1.71 -13.20
N ALA A 38 3.78 -2.30 -12.61
CA ALA A 38 4.03 -2.23 -11.18
C ALA A 38 4.35 -0.78 -10.74
N ILE A 39 5.18 -0.07 -11.51
CA ILE A 39 5.49 1.35 -11.25
C ILE A 39 4.22 2.20 -11.34
N GLY A 40 3.42 2.02 -12.39
CA GLY A 40 2.15 2.73 -12.55
C GLY A 40 1.16 2.50 -11.40
N MET A 41 1.01 1.24 -10.97
CA MET A 41 0.19 0.91 -9.78
C MET A 41 0.73 1.56 -8.52
N SER A 42 2.04 1.49 -8.28
CA SER A 42 2.66 2.00 -7.07
C SER A 42 2.50 3.52 -6.93
N ALA A 43 2.58 4.25 -8.04
CA ALA A 43 2.35 5.69 -8.07
C ALA A 43 0.88 6.02 -7.74
N ALA A 44 -0.06 5.30 -8.36
CA ALA A 44 -1.48 5.50 -8.11
C ALA A 44 -1.86 5.16 -6.65
N THR A 45 -1.38 4.03 -6.12
CA THR A 45 -1.64 3.64 -4.73
C THR A 45 -0.99 4.60 -3.74
N THR A 46 0.18 5.16 -4.04
CA THR A 46 0.83 6.18 -3.20
C THR A 46 -0.03 7.43 -3.07
N PHE A 47 -0.59 7.90 -4.18
CA PHE A 47 -1.50 9.04 -4.17
C PHE A 47 -2.77 8.74 -3.36
N VAL A 48 -3.38 7.56 -3.54
CA VAL A 48 -4.57 7.17 -2.79
C VAL A 48 -4.28 7.01 -1.29
N LEU A 49 -3.21 6.32 -0.90
CA LEU A 49 -2.86 6.05 0.50
C LEU A 49 -2.61 7.33 1.29
N THR A 50 -1.93 8.29 0.67
CA THR A 50 -1.62 9.57 1.30
C THR A 50 -2.87 10.41 1.51
N LEU A 51 -3.71 10.56 0.49
CA LEU A 51 -4.98 11.26 0.60
C LEU A 51 -5.95 10.55 1.56
N ALA A 52 -6.06 9.23 1.47
CA ALA A 52 -6.92 8.45 2.35
C ALA A 52 -6.51 8.60 3.81
N SER A 53 -5.20 8.56 4.14
CA SER A 53 -4.72 8.78 5.50
C SER A 53 -5.15 10.15 6.05
N VAL A 54 -5.01 11.21 5.25
CA VAL A 54 -5.39 12.58 5.62
C VAL A 54 -6.90 12.71 5.79
N CYS A 55 -7.68 12.22 4.83
CA CYS A 55 -9.13 12.30 4.87
C CYS A 55 -9.71 11.45 6.02
N SER A 56 -9.16 10.26 6.27
CA SER A 56 -9.56 9.40 7.40
C SER A 56 -9.27 10.06 8.75
N TYR A 57 -8.14 10.75 8.89
CA TYR A 57 -7.84 11.52 10.11
C TYR A 57 -8.87 12.65 10.31
N LEU A 58 -9.15 13.43 9.26
CA LEU A 58 -10.13 14.52 9.32
C LEU A 58 -11.53 14.01 9.69
N VAL A 59 -11.97 12.91 9.07
CA VAL A 59 -13.28 12.31 9.36
C VAL A 59 -13.32 11.75 10.78
N ASN A 60 -12.24 11.16 11.28
CA ASN A 60 -12.22 10.66 12.65
C ASN A 60 -12.33 11.79 13.69
N GLN A 61 -11.48 12.82 13.57
CA GLN A 61 -11.41 13.92 14.53
C GLN A 61 -12.62 14.85 14.48
N TYR A 62 -13.12 15.18 13.26
CA TYR A 62 -14.17 16.19 13.09
C TYR A 62 -15.58 15.61 12.97
N LEU A 63 -15.74 14.33 12.64
CA LEU A 63 -17.06 13.70 12.52
C LEU A 63 -17.29 12.63 13.60
N LEU A 64 -16.37 11.70 13.80
CA LEU A 64 -16.65 10.54 14.66
C LEU A 64 -16.56 10.86 16.16
N GLU A 65 -15.54 11.61 16.58
CA GLU A 65 -15.41 12.05 17.97
C GLU A 65 -16.58 12.91 18.46
N PRO A 66 -17.06 13.94 17.73
CA PRO A 66 -18.16 14.76 18.21
C PRO A 66 -19.54 14.09 18.15
N LEU A 67 -19.71 13.04 17.32
CA LEU A 67 -20.97 12.31 17.21
C LEU A 67 -20.99 11.00 18.03
N ASP A 68 -19.89 10.62 18.69
CA ASP A 68 -19.74 9.38 19.47
C ASP A 68 -20.04 8.10 18.65
N LEU A 69 -19.73 8.13 17.35
CA LEU A 69 -20.06 7.06 16.39
C LEU A 69 -18.87 6.14 16.06
N MET A 70 -18.09 5.77 17.08
CA MET A 70 -16.92 4.89 16.92
C MET A 70 -17.25 3.55 16.25
N SER A 71 -18.46 3.02 16.44
CA SER A 71 -18.91 1.76 15.82
C SER A 71 -19.02 1.80 14.29
N LEU A 72 -19.11 2.99 13.67
CA LEU A 72 -19.26 3.17 12.22
C LEU A 72 -17.94 3.47 11.50
N GLN A 73 -16.82 3.48 12.23
CA GLN A 73 -15.51 3.90 11.73
C GLN A 73 -15.05 3.17 10.47
N THR A 74 -15.13 1.85 10.44
CA THR A 74 -14.72 1.06 9.26
C THR A 74 -15.57 1.41 8.02
N LEU A 75 -16.88 1.60 8.19
CA LEU A 75 -17.78 1.97 7.08
C LEU A 75 -17.46 3.37 6.55
N SER A 76 -17.23 4.33 7.45
CA SER A 76 -16.83 5.68 7.08
C SER A 76 -15.51 5.69 6.32
N PHE A 77 -14.51 4.90 6.74
CA PHE A 77 -13.23 4.81 6.03
C PHE A 77 -13.36 4.18 4.64
N ILE A 78 -14.16 3.12 4.48
CA ILE A 78 -14.41 2.52 3.16
C ILE A 78 -15.05 3.55 2.22
N LEU A 79 -16.02 4.34 2.71
CA LEU A 79 -16.63 5.42 1.92
C LEU A 79 -15.63 6.50 1.51
N VAL A 80 -14.79 6.96 2.45
CA VAL A 80 -13.73 7.94 2.17
C VAL A 80 -12.77 7.40 1.10
N ILE A 81 -12.31 6.16 1.25
CA ILE A 81 -11.41 5.51 0.29
C ILE A 81 -12.10 5.40 -1.08
N ALA A 82 -13.37 5.01 -1.14
CA ALA A 82 -14.11 4.91 -2.39
C ALA A 82 -14.16 6.26 -3.14
N VAL A 83 -14.43 7.36 -2.44
CA VAL A 83 -14.44 8.71 -3.03
C VAL A 83 -13.04 9.12 -3.51
N VAL A 84 -12.00 8.87 -2.72
CA VAL A 84 -10.61 9.20 -3.09
C VAL A 84 -10.13 8.39 -4.30
N VAL A 85 -10.46 7.10 -4.37
CA VAL A 85 -10.11 6.26 -5.52
C VAL A 85 -10.88 6.68 -6.76
N GLN A 86 -12.18 6.99 -6.64
CA GLN A 86 -12.98 7.48 -7.76
C GLN A 86 -12.41 8.79 -8.31
N PHE A 87 -11.99 9.70 -7.43
CA PHE A 87 -11.29 10.92 -7.81
C PHE A 87 -9.98 10.61 -8.54
N THR A 88 -9.20 9.66 -8.03
CA THR A 88 -7.94 9.24 -8.63
C THR A 88 -8.14 8.63 -10.02
N GLU A 89 -9.20 7.84 -10.22
CA GLU A 89 -9.58 7.29 -11.52
C GLU A 89 -9.81 8.37 -12.57
N MET A 90 -10.58 9.40 -12.21
CA MET A 90 -10.83 10.55 -13.09
C MET A 90 -9.54 11.32 -13.41
N VAL A 91 -8.65 11.48 -12.44
CA VAL A 91 -7.35 12.15 -12.63
C VAL A 91 -6.44 11.34 -13.57
N VAL A 92 -6.35 10.02 -13.37
CA VAL A 92 -5.53 9.13 -14.21
C VAL A 92 -6.06 9.09 -15.64
N HIS A 93 -7.38 8.99 -15.81
CA HIS A 93 -8.01 9.01 -17.14
C HIS A 93 -7.68 10.29 -17.91
N LYS A 94 -7.62 11.44 -17.23
CA LYS A 94 -7.35 12.73 -17.85
C LYS A 94 -5.86 12.99 -18.11
N THR A 95 -4.98 12.53 -17.23
CA THR A 95 -3.53 12.79 -17.33
C THR A 95 -2.80 11.80 -18.22
N SER A 96 -3.19 10.51 -18.20
CA SER A 96 -2.47 9.45 -18.91
C SER A 96 -3.40 8.33 -19.41
N PRO A 97 -3.98 8.48 -20.62
CA PRO A 97 -4.89 7.47 -21.18
C PRO A 97 -4.20 6.12 -21.46
N THR A 98 -2.88 6.11 -21.65
CA THR A 98 -2.07 4.89 -21.77
C THR A 98 -2.04 4.10 -20.46
N LEU A 99 -1.83 4.79 -19.33
CA LEU A 99 -1.85 4.17 -18.01
C LEU A 99 -3.26 3.67 -17.69
N TYR A 100 -4.29 4.46 -17.96
CA TYR A 100 -5.68 4.07 -17.74
C TYR A 100 -6.07 2.79 -18.52
N ARG A 101 -5.61 2.62 -19.77
CA ARG A 101 -5.85 1.39 -20.54
C ARG A 101 -5.21 0.14 -19.92
N LEU A 102 -4.06 0.28 -19.28
CA LEU A 102 -3.35 -0.83 -18.64
C LEU A 102 -3.87 -1.11 -17.23
N LEU A 103 -4.32 -0.06 -16.54
CA LEU A 103 -4.58 -0.07 -15.11
C LEU A 103 -6.05 0.00 -14.73
N GLY A 104 -6.95 0.36 -15.66
CA GLY A 104 -8.36 0.67 -15.37
C GLY A 104 -9.11 -0.42 -14.60
N ILE A 105 -8.78 -1.69 -14.85
CA ILE A 105 -9.38 -2.84 -14.13
C ILE A 105 -8.84 -2.94 -12.69
N PHE A 106 -7.63 -2.47 -12.44
CA PHE A 106 -6.95 -2.55 -11.14
C PHE A 106 -7.21 -1.34 -10.25
N LEU A 107 -7.72 -0.21 -10.77
CA LEU A 107 -8.08 0.95 -9.96
C LEU A 107 -9.17 0.63 -8.93
N PRO A 108 -10.28 -0.04 -9.28
CA PRO A 108 -11.25 -0.51 -8.30
C PRO A 108 -10.67 -1.45 -7.24
N LEU A 109 -9.64 -2.25 -7.59
CA LEU A 109 -8.94 -3.11 -6.62
C LEU A 109 -8.19 -2.31 -5.54
N ILE A 110 -7.92 -1.02 -5.75
CA ILE A 110 -7.33 -0.15 -4.72
C ILE A 110 -8.34 0.11 -3.60
N THR A 111 -9.64 0.23 -3.91
CA THR A 111 -10.68 0.47 -2.89
C THR A 111 -10.80 -0.65 -1.87
N THR A 112 -10.65 -1.89 -2.33
CA THR A 112 -10.76 -3.12 -1.53
C THR A 112 -9.41 -3.61 -1.03
N ASN A 113 -8.35 -2.82 -1.21
CA ASN A 113 -7.02 -3.18 -0.79
C ASN A 113 -6.89 -3.09 0.73
N CYS A 114 -6.59 -4.23 1.36
CA CYS A 114 -6.39 -4.33 2.80
C CYS A 114 -5.33 -3.37 3.34
N ALA A 115 -4.27 -3.07 2.57
CA ALA A 115 -3.23 -2.12 2.96
C ALA A 115 -3.78 -0.70 3.13
N VAL A 116 -4.67 -0.25 2.24
CA VAL A 116 -5.25 1.09 2.28
C VAL A 116 -6.15 1.25 3.52
N LEU A 117 -7.03 0.27 3.75
CA LEU A 117 -7.90 0.26 4.93
C LEU A 117 -7.09 0.12 6.23
N GLY A 118 -6.07 -0.74 6.24
CA GLY A 118 -5.23 -0.98 7.41
C GLY A 118 -4.44 0.26 7.84
N VAL A 119 -3.88 1.02 6.87
CA VAL A 119 -3.19 2.27 7.15
C VAL A 119 -4.15 3.31 7.74
N ALA A 120 -5.36 3.45 7.20
CA ALA A 120 -6.36 4.36 7.74
C ALA A 120 -6.76 4.00 9.18
N LEU A 121 -6.99 2.72 9.47
CA LEU A 121 -7.32 2.25 10.82
C LEU A 121 -6.16 2.43 11.80
N LEU A 122 -4.95 2.06 11.42
CA LEU A 122 -3.78 2.14 12.30
C LEU A 122 -3.37 3.59 12.58
N ASN A 123 -3.48 4.48 11.59
CA ASN A 123 -3.24 5.91 11.76
C ASN A 123 -4.13 6.53 12.85
N VAL A 124 -5.38 6.06 12.94
CA VAL A 124 -6.33 6.54 13.94
C VAL A 124 -6.15 5.86 15.29
N ASN A 125 -5.86 4.56 15.33
CA ASN A 125 -5.59 3.85 16.58
C ASN A 125 -4.33 4.37 17.29
N GLU A 126 -3.29 4.77 16.55
CA GLU A 126 -2.07 5.34 17.14
C GLU A 126 -2.18 6.85 17.44
N GLN A 127 -3.37 7.46 17.29
CA GLN A 127 -3.65 8.88 17.55
C GLN A 127 -2.60 9.84 16.96
N HIS A 128 -2.17 9.57 15.73
CA HIS A 128 -1.20 10.42 15.06
C HIS A 128 -1.77 11.82 14.81
N ASN A 129 -1.00 12.87 15.12
CA ASN A 129 -1.36 14.24 14.75
C ASN A 129 -1.53 14.40 13.22
N PHE A 130 -2.18 15.47 12.75
CA PHE A 130 -2.40 15.73 11.31
C PHE A 130 -1.11 15.58 10.46
N VAL A 131 0.00 16.12 10.94
CA VAL A 131 1.31 16.02 10.26
C VAL A 131 1.88 14.61 10.32
N GLN A 132 1.71 13.90 11.44
CA GLN A 132 2.15 12.51 11.57
C GLN A 132 1.33 11.59 10.66
N SER A 133 0.03 11.85 10.48
CA SER A 133 -0.86 11.11 9.59
C SER A 133 -0.41 11.17 8.12
N ILE A 134 0.04 12.35 7.68
CA ILE A 134 0.60 12.54 6.34
C ILE A 134 1.89 11.73 6.18
N VAL A 135 2.80 11.85 7.15
CA VAL A 135 4.10 11.15 7.13
C VAL A 135 3.91 9.63 7.18
N TYR A 136 2.97 9.15 7.99
CA TYR A 136 2.62 7.74 8.11
C TYR A 136 2.03 7.18 6.82
N GLY A 137 1.06 7.88 6.21
CA GLY A 137 0.47 7.50 4.94
C GLY A 137 1.48 7.49 3.80
N LEU A 138 2.38 8.48 3.75
CA LEU A 138 3.50 8.54 2.79
C LEU A 138 4.49 7.39 3.02
N GLY A 139 4.88 7.14 4.27
CA GLY A 139 5.79 6.04 4.62
C GLY A 139 5.24 4.68 4.23
N ALA A 140 3.97 4.41 4.55
CA ALA A 140 3.29 3.17 4.15
C ALA A 140 3.21 3.02 2.63
N ALA A 141 2.90 4.10 1.91
CA ALA A 141 2.86 4.12 0.46
C ALA A 141 4.21 3.85 -0.20
N ILE A 142 5.28 4.47 0.30
CA ILE A 142 6.64 4.25 -0.19
C ILE A 142 7.07 2.81 0.08
N GLY A 143 6.77 2.28 1.28
CA GLY A 143 7.04 0.89 1.64
C GLY A 143 6.33 -0.11 0.70
N PHE A 144 5.03 0.12 0.42
CA PHE A 144 4.28 -0.70 -0.55
C PHE A 144 4.90 -0.62 -1.96
N SER A 145 5.24 0.59 -2.40
CA SER A 145 5.81 0.84 -3.72
C SER A 145 7.15 0.13 -3.92
N LEU A 146 8.04 0.25 -2.94
CA LEU A 146 9.36 -0.38 -2.94
C LEU A 146 9.24 -1.90 -3.07
N VAL A 147 8.37 -2.52 -2.27
CA VAL A 147 8.18 -3.97 -2.24
C VAL A 147 7.56 -4.48 -3.53
N LEU A 148 6.58 -3.75 -4.08
CA LEU A 148 5.91 -4.11 -5.32
C LEU A 148 6.87 -4.03 -6.52
N ILE A 149 7.70 -2.99 -6.58
CA ILE A 149 8.71 -2.82 -7.65
C ILE A 149 9.79 -3.89 -7.55
N LEU A 150 10.34 -4.14 -6.35
CA LEU A 150 11.34 -5.20 -6.15
C LEU A 150 10.79 -6.57 -6.53
N PHE A 151 9.56 -6.89 -6.11
CA PHE A 151 8.95 -8.16 -6.44
C PHE A 151 8.69 -8.31 -7.94
N SER A 152 8.26 -7.24 -8.61
CA SER A 152 8.08 -7.25 -10.05
C SER A 152 9.41 -7.45 -10.80
N ALA A 153 10.49 -6.81 -10.33
CA ALA A 153 11.84 -7.03 -10.88
C ALA A 153 12.29 -8.49 -10.74
N LEU A 154 12.03 -9.09 -9.57
CA LEU A 154 12.31 -10.51 -9.34
C LEU A 154 11.47 -11.39 -10.28
N ARG A 155 10.15 -11.16 -10.38
CA ARG A 155 9.29 -11.95 -11.27
C ARG A 155 9.70 -11.87 -12.73
N GLU A 156 10.12 -10.70 -13.21
CA GLU A 156 10.58 -10.52 -14.58
C GLU A 156 11.87 -11.32 -14.85
N ARG A 157 12.81 -11.33 -13.90
CA ARG A 157 14.00 -12.19 -13.96
C ARG A 157 13.68 -13.68 -13.90
N LEU A 158 12.75 -14.08 -13.04
CA LEU A 158 12.30 -15.46 -12.90
C LEU A 158 11.55 -15.96 -14.14
N ALA A 159 10.89 -15.07 -14.89
CA ALA A 159 10.26 -15.42 -16.16
C ALA A 159 11.27 -15.80 -17.25
N ALA A 160 12.48 -15.22 -17.20
CA ALA A 160 13.59 -15.54 -18.10
C ALA A 160 14.45 -16.72 -17.61
N ALA A 161 14.21 -17.24 -16.40
CA ALA A 161 14.96 -18.35 -15.81
C ALA A 161 14.30 -19.70 -16.12
N ASP A 162 15.11 -20.77 -16.10
CA ASP A 162 14.63 -22.14 -16.27
C ASP A 162 13.93 -22.65 -15.01
N VAL A 163 12.66 -22.27 -14.87
CA VAL A 163 11.78 -22.75 -13.79
C VAL A 163 11.08 -24.06 -14.23
N PRO A 164 11.07 -25.11 -13.40
CA PRO A 164 10.35 -26.35 -13.69
C PRO A 164 8.86 -26.08 -13.97
N VAL A 165 8.28 -26.79 -14.94
CA VAL A 165 6.92 -26.53 -15.45
C VAL A 165 5.86 -26.54 -14.34
N ALA A 166 6.02 -27.41 -13.32
CA ALA A 166 5.12 -27.51 -12.18
C ALA A 166 5.10 -26.27 -11.27
N PHE A 167 6.18 -25.46 -11.26
CA PHE A 167 6.32 -24.28 -10.39
C PHE A 167 6.06 -22.96 -11.13
N LYS A 168 5.81 -22.98 -12.44
CA LYS A 168 5.60 -21.74 -13.22
C LYS A 168 4.35 -20.98 -12.75
N GLY A 169 4.40 -19.66 -12.87
CA GLY A 169 3.26 -18.78 -12.59
C GLY A 169 3.14 -18.35 -11.12
N SER A 170 1.99 -18.64 -10.49
CA SER A 170 1.68 -18.20 -9.13
C SER A 170 2.43 -18.97 -8.05
N ALA A 171 2.77 -20.24 -8.28
CA ALA A 171 3.48 -21.08 -7.32
C ALA A 171 4.86 -20.51 -6.98
N ILE A 172 5.70 -20.22 -7.99
CA ILE A 172 7.00 -19.61 -7.75
C ILE A 172 6.89 -18.16 -7.25
N ALA A 173 5.82 -17.44 -7.61
CA ALA A 173 5.56 -16.11 -7.08
C ALA A 173 5.30 -16.13 -5.56
N MET A 174 4.56 -17.12 -5.06
CA MET A 174 4.36 -17.31 -3.62
C MET A 174 5.66 -17.70 -2.90
N ILE A 175 6.46 -18.59 -3.49
CA ILE A 175 7.76 -18.98 -2.91
C ILE A 175 8.70 -17.78 -2.82
N THR A 176 8.80 -17.01 -3.90
CA THR A 176 9.66 -15.81 -3.95
C THR A 176 9.16 -14.71 -3.02
N ALA A 177 7.84 -14.54 -2.88
CA ALA A 177 7.25 -13.64 -1.89
C ALA A 177 7.59 -14.07 -0.45
N GLY A 178 7.55 -15.38 -0.15
CA GLY A 178 7.94 -15.94 1.13
C GLY A 178 9.43 -15.71 1.45
N LEU A 179 10.32 -15.98 0.49
CA LEU A 179 11.76 -15.71 0.63
C LEU A 179 12.04 -14.21 0.83
N MET A 180 11.31 -13.35 0.12
CA MET A 180 11.41 -11.90 0.30
C MET A 180 10.92 -11.48 1.69
N SER A 181 9.82 -12.04 2.19
CA SER A 181 9.34 -11.79 3.57
C SER A 181 10.39 -12.15 4.62
N LEU A 182 11.06 -13.30 4.48
CA LEU A 182 12.15 -13.71 5.38
C LEU A 182 13.34 -12.73 5.33
N ALA A 183 13.72 -12.26 4.14
CA ALA A 183 14.79 -11.27 4.00
C ALA A 183 14.42 -9.93 4.68
N PHE A 184 13.17 -9.49 4.55
CA PHE A 184 12.71 -8.25 5.16
C PHE A 184 12.48 -8.36 6.67
N MET A 185 12.13 -9.54 7.19
CA MET A 185 12.10 -9.77 8.65
C MET A 185 13.46 -9.54 9.30
N GLY A 186 14.57 -9.68 8.56
CA GLY A 186 15.91 -9.33 9.05
C GLY A 186 16.08 -7.86 9.43
N PHE A 187 15.26 -6.94 8.88
CA PHE A 187 15.28 -5.52 9.22
C PHE A 187 14.43 -5.17 10.45
N SER A 188 13.66 -6.12 11.00
CA SER A 188 12.79 -5.86 12.16
C SER A 188 13.55 -5.41 13.42
N GLY A 189 14.84 -5.77 13.55
CA GLY A 189 15.70 -5.36 14.66
C GLY A 189 16.33 -3.97 14.54
N LEU A 190 16.10 -3.24 13.45
CA LEU A 190 16.83 -1.99 13.15
C LEU A 190 16.33 -0.76 13.92
N VAL A 191 15.15 -0.82 14.56
CA VAL A 191 14.48 0.32 15.23
C VAL A 191 14.37 0.14 16.76
N SER A 192 14.99 -0.89 17.33
CA SER A 192 15.08 -1.06 18.80
C SER A 192 16.28 -0.37 19.45
N GLY A 193 16.73 0.77 18.91
CA GLY A 193 17.88 1.54 19.41
C GLY A 193 17.59 3.02 19.54
#